data_AF-A0A0F9JFT9-F1
#
_entry.id   AF-A0A0F9JFT9-F1
#
_cell.length_a   1.000
_cell.length_b   1.000
_cell.length_c   1.000
_cell.angle_alpha   90.00
_cell.angle_beta   90.00
_cell.angle_gamma   90.00
#
_symmetry.space_group_name_H-M   'P 1'
#
loop_
_entity.id
_entity.type
_entity.pdbx_description
1 polymer ?
#
loop_
_entity_poly.entity_id
_entity_poly.type
_entity_poly.pdbx_seq_one_letter_code
_entity_poly.pdbx_strand_id
1 'polypeptide(L)'
;MKITCPECKGEGEISGIGCPGFVPIVLPCRLCGGTKEEKGEGQVLQSLYERYIGARSLRDKRVSCGVSLREMAKQIGVRPSRVSDIERGYVNVTLAEEAAYRYLGEAYVGRSEEMNPL
;
A
#
# COMPACT_ATOMS: atom_id res chain seq x y z
N MET A 1 9.56 -14.65 -7.55
CA MET A 1 10.50 -14.57 -6.40
C MET A 1 9.75 -14.09 -5.17
N LYS A 2 10.05 -14.61 -3.98
CA LYS A 2 9.52 -14.10 -2.70
C LYS A 2 10.54 -13.14 -2.09
N ILE A 3 10.05 -12.06 -1.50
CA ILE A 3 10.86 -11.02 -0.86
C ILE A 3 10.38 -10.86 0.58
N THR A 4 11.29 -10.59 1.51
CA THR A 4 10.94 -10.16 2.87
C THR A 4 9.99 -8.97 2.81
N CYS A 5 8.90 -9.04 3.56
CA CYS A 5 7.84 -8.04 3.53
C CYS A 5 8.42 -6.66 3.94
N PRO A 6 8.31 -5.63 3.08
CA PRO A 6 8.90 -4.32 3.37
C PRO A 6 8.15 -3.54 4.45
N GLU A 7 6.93 -3.95 4.78
CA GLU A 7 6.10 -3.32 5.81
C GLU A 7 6.44 -3.84 7.21
N CYS A 8 6.31 -5.15 7.45
CA CYS A 8 6.61 -5.75 8.76
C CYS A 8 8.06 -6.20 8.92
N LYS A 9 8.91 -6.03 7.89
CA LYS A 9 10.34 -6.42 7.90
C LYS A 9 10.58 -7.89 8.24
N GLY A 10 9.63 -8.76 7.90
CA GLY A 10 9.72 -10.20 8.20
C GLY A 10 9.04 -10.62 9.50
N GLU A 11 8.52 -9.71 10.32
CA GLU A 11 7.88 -10.11 11.60
C GLU A 11 6.51 -10.78 11.40
N GLY A 12 5.88 -10.60 10.24
CA GLY A 12 4.52 -11.08 9.93
C GLY A 12 3.41 -10.38 10.74
N GLU A 13 3.75 -9.55 11.71
CA GLU A 13 2.82 -8.87 12.61
C GLU A 13 3.15 -7.39 12.72
N ILE A 14 2.15 -6.59 13.11
CA ILE A 14 2.29 -5.18 13.44
C ILE A 14 1.70 -4.97 14.83
N SER A 15 2.46 -4.32 15.70
CA SER A 15 2.01 -3.93 17.04
C SER A 15 1.48 -2.49 17.05
N GLY A 16 0.53 -2.22 17.94
CA GLY A 16 -0.05 -0.89 18.10
C GLY A 16 -0.89 -0.76 19.35
N ILE A 17 -1.62 0.34 19.44
CA ILE A 17 -2.54 0.64 20.53
C ILE A 17 -3.96 0.72 19.95
N GLY A 18 -4.85 -0.14 20.46
CA GLY A 18 -6.24 -0.26 20.05
C GLY A 18 -7.17 0.72 20.78
N CYS A 19 -8.30 1.04 20.13
CA CYS A 19 -9.38 1.84 20.69
C CYS A 19 -10.66 0.99 20.77
N PRO A 20 -11.54 1.18 21.79
CA PRO A 20 -11.36 2.02 22.98
C PRO A 20 -10.41 1.41 24.01
N GLY A 21 -9.94 2.22 24.97
CA GLY A 21 -9.19 1.73 26.13
C GLY A 21 -7.67 1.70 26.00
N PHE A 22 -7.11 2.12 24.85
CA PHE A 22 -5.67 2.24 24.62
C PHE A 22 -4.87 0.97 24.99
N VAL A 23 -5.42 -0.19 24.64
CA VAL A 23 -4.81 -1.48 24.94
C VAL A 23 -3.78 -1.87 23.88
N PRO A 24 -2.65 -2.49 24.26
CA PRO A 24 -1.73 -3.07 23.29
C PRO A 24 -2.44 -4.11 22.42
N ILE A 25 -2.24 -4.02 21.12
CA ILE A 25 -2.73 -4.99 20.14
C ILE A 25 -1.60 -5.46 19.25
N VAL A 26 -1.70 -6.70 18.80
CA VAL A 26 -0.86 -7.30 17.77
C VAL A 26 -1.79 -7.81 16.68
N LEU A 27 -1.56 -7.37 15.45
CA LEU A 27 -2.36 -7.72 14.30
C LEU A 27 -1.48 -8.35 13.22
N PRO A 28 -2.03 -9.25 12.37
CA PRO A 28 -1.30 -9.70 11.20
C PRO A 28 -0.94 -8.51 10.30
N CYS A 29 0.27 -8.53 9.73
CA CYS A 29 0.70 -7.50 8.79
C CYS A 29 -0.26 -7.45 7.61
N ARG A 30 -0.78 -6.25 7.30
CA ARG A 30 -1.82 -6.10 6.27
C ARG A 30 -1.28 -6.30 4.85
N LEU A 31 0.00 -6.01 4.61
CA LEU A 31 0.62 -6.23 3.30
C LEU A 31 0.86 -7.72 3.01
N CYS A 32 1.51 -8.47 3.92
CA CYS A 32 1.77 -9.90 3.69
C CYS A 32 0.63 -10.82 4.18
N GLY A 33 -0.35 -10.29 4.91
CA GLY A 33 -1.42 -11.10 5.52
C GLY A 33 -0.96 -11.91 6.74
N GLY A 34 0.20 -11.59 7.31
CA GLY A 34 0.85 -12.38 8.36
C GLY A 34 1.39 -13.73 7.90
N THR A 35 1.64 -13.89 6.60
CA THR A 35 2.31 -15.06 6.06
C THR A 35 3.69 -15.21 6.71
N LYS A 36 3.93 -16.33 7.41
CA LYS A 36 5.27 -16.73 7.88
C LYS A 36 5.62 -18.04 7.19
N GLU A 37 6.77 -18.09 6.53
CA GLU A 37 7.27 -19.36 5.95
C GLU A 37 7.97 -20.22 7.01
N GLU A 38 8.49 -21.38 6.61
CA GLU A 38 9.27 -22.29 7.48
C GLU A 38 10.43 -21.59 8.19
N LYS A 39 10.97 -20.51 7.61
CA LYS A 39 12.02 -19.67 8.20
C LYS A 39 11.50 -18.62 9.20
N GLY A 40 10.20 -18.55 9.44
CA GLY A 40 9.57 -17.64 10.38
C GLY A 40 9.34 -16.21 9.88
N GLU A 41 9.67 -15.91 8.61
CA GLU A 41 9.63 -14.55 8.07
C GLU A 41 8.36 -14.23 7.28
N GLY A 42 7.84 -13.03 7.51
CA GLY A 42 6.92 -12.26 6.67
C GLY A 42 7.41 -12.11 5.25
N GLN A 43 6.72 -12.71 4.27
CA GLN A 43 7.12 -12.64 2.85
C GLN A 43 5.99 -12.22 1.92
N VAL A 44 6.38 -11.55 0.83
CA VAL A 44 5.49 -11.09 -0.25
C VAL A 44 6.03 -11.53 -1.61
N LEU A 45 5.15 -11.63 -2.59
CA LEU A 45 5.56 -11.84 -3.98
C LEU A 45 6.24 -10.58 -4.54
N GLN A 46 7.14 -10.78 -5.51
CA GLN A 46 7.80 -9.70 -6.25
C GLN A 46 6.82 -8.62 -6.76
N SER A 47 5.70 -9.03 -7.37
CA SER A 47 4.68 -8.12 -7.89
C SER A 47 4.02 -7.27 -6.80
N LEU A 48 3.85 -7.81 -5.59
CA LEU A 48 3.33 -7.08 -4.44
C LEU A 48 4.38 -6.09 -3.90
N TYR A 49 5.65 -6.46 -3.92
CA TYR A 49 6.75 -5.55 -3.56
C TYR A 49 6.82 -4.37 -4.52
N GLU A 50 6.74 -4.61 -5.83
CA GLU A 50 6.72 -3.56 -6.86
C GLU A 50 5.54 -2.61 -6.67
N ARG A 51 4.34 -3.16 -6.41
CA ARG A 51 3.16 -2.39 -6.04
C ARG A 51 3.41 -1.51 -4.82
N TYR A 52 4.02 -2.06 -3.77
CA TYR A 52 4.35 -1.31 -2.56
C TYR A 52 5.30 -0.14 -2.87
N ILE A 53 6.36 -0.37 -3.66
CA ILE A 53 7.30 0.69 -4.05
C ILE A 53 6.61 1.78 -4.88
N GLY A 54 5.82 1.39 -5.88
CA GLY A 54 5.02 2.34 -6.68
C GLY A 54 4.01 3.12 -5.81
N ALA A 55 3.41 2.48 -4.81
CA ALA A 55 2.50 3.15 -3.89
C ALA A 55 3.21 4.17 -3.00
N ARG A 56 4.43 3.85 -2.55
CA ARG A 56 5.25 4.75 -1.73
C ARG A 56 5.70 5.99 -2.51
N SER A 57 6.06 5.85 -3.80
CA SER A 57 6.42 7.00 -4.62
C SER A 57 5.25 7.97 -4.81
N LEU A 58 4.02 7.47 -4.98
CA LEU A 58 2.82 8.33 -5.03
C LEU A 58 2.65 9.16 -3.76
N ARG A 59 2.85 8.54 -2.58
CA ARG A 59 2.77 9.23 -1.30
C ARG A 59 3.83 10.31 -1.18
N ASP A 60 5.08 9.97 -1.48
CA ASP A 60 6.21 10.89 -1.34
C ASP A 60 6.02 12.09 -2.27
N LYS A 61 5.50 11.87 -3.48
CA LYS A 61 5.12 12.95 -4.39
C LYS A 61 4.01 13.81 -3.81
N ARG A 62 2.89 13.21 -3.40
CA ARG A 62 1.76 13.97 -2.82
C ARG A 62 2.24 14.87 -1.68
N VAL A 63 3.08 14.34 -0.79
CA VAL A 63 3.67 15.09 0.33
C VAL A 63 4.59 16.21 -0.18
N SER A 64 5.45 15.94 -1.17
CA SER A 64 6.36 16.95 -1.74
C SER A 64 5.63 18.12 -2.41
N CYS A 65 4.44 17.88 -2.97
CA CYS A 65 3.57 18.92 -3.54
C CYS A 65 2.74 19.66 -2.47
N GLY A 66 2.89 19.34 -1.18
CA GLY A 66 2.10 19.93 -0.11
C GLY A 66 0.61 19.53 -0.11
N VAL A 67 0.24 18.49 -0.88
CA VAL A 67 -1.15 18.06 -1.01
C VAL A 67 -1.50 17.16 0.16
N SER A 68 -2.56 17.52 0.90
CA SER A 68 -3.05 16.67 1.99
C SER A 68 -3.72 15.41 1.45
N LEU A 69 -3.77 14.35 2.26
CA LEU A 69 -4.47 13.12 1.90
C LEU A 69 -5.98 13.35 1.65
N ARG A 70 -6.60 14.30 2.36
CA ARG A 70 -8.00 14.69 2.15
C ARG A 70 -8.21 15.46 0.85
N GLU A 71 -7.28 16.36 0.52
CA GLU A 71 -7.32 17.14 -0.72
C GLU A 71 -7.19 16.21 -1.94
N MET A 72 -6.22 15.28 -1.90
CA MET A 72 -6.10 14.24 -2.91
C MET A 72 -7.39 13.43 -3.06
N ALA A 73 -7.95 12.97 -1.94
CA ALA A 73 -9.18 12.18 -1.96
C ALA A 73 -10.34 12.92 -2.63
N LYS A 74 -10.47 14.24 -2.37
CA LYS A 74 -11.46 15.11 -3.01
C LYS A 74 -11.22 15.23 -4.53
N GLN A 75 -9.97 15.39 -4.95
CA GLN A 75 -9.61 15.51 -6.37
C GLN A 75 -9.92 14.24 -7.17
N ILE A 76 -9.65 13.06 -6.58
CA ILE A 76 -9.91 11.76 -7.21
C ILE A 76 -11.38 11.33 -7.04
N GLY A 77 -12.13 11.95 -6.13
CA GLY A 77 -13.52 11.58 -5.84
C GLY A 77 -13.67 10.29 -5.02
N VAL A 78 -12.71 10.02 -4.11
CA VAL A 78 -12.70 8.82 -3.26
C VAL A 78 -12.64 9.20 -1.77
N ARG A 79 -12.78 8.20 -0.89
CA ARG A 79 -12.58 8.41 0.56
C ARG A 79 -11.10 8.58 0.90
N PRO A 80 -10.75 9.38 1.92
CA PRO A 80 -9.37 9.49 2.40
C PRO A 80 -8.72 8.13 2.72
N SER A 81 -9.48 7.19 3.28
CA SER A 81 -9.00 5.82 3.54
C SER A 81 -8.59 5.08 2.27
N ARG A 82 -9.26 5.32 1.13
CA ARG A 82 -8.91 4.72 -0.16
C ARG A 82 -7.56 5.24 -0.66
N VAL A 83 -7.32 6.55 -0.60
CA VAL A 83 -6.00 7.15 -0.90
C VAL A 83 -4.93 6.54 0.00
N SER A 84 -5.23 6.42 1.30
CA SER A 84 -4.29 5.84 2.26
C SER A 84 -3.98 4.36 1.98
N ASP A 85 -4.96 3.57 1.54
CA ASP A 85 -4.76 2.15 1.20
C ASP A 85 -3.97 2.02 -0.11
N ILE A 86 -4.20 2.91 -1.08
CA ILE A 86 -3.43 3.01 -2.33
C ILE A 86 -1.96 3.30 -2.01
N GLU A 87 -1.69 4.36 -1.24
CA GLU A 87 -0.34 4.82 -0.88
C GLU A 87 0.46 3.85 0.01
N ARG A 88 -0.19 2.78 0.48
CA ARG A 88 0.44 1.67 1.21
C ARG A 88 0.56 0.40 0.37
N GLY A 89 0.03 0.39 -0.86
CA GLY A 89 0.04 -0.78 -1.74
C GLY A 89 -0.93 -1.88 -1.32
N TYR A 90 -1.87 -1.60 -0.41
CA TYR A 90 -2.84 -2.59 0.06
C TYR A 90 -3.91 -2.91 -0.98
N VAL A 91 -4.13 -2.01 -1.92
CA VAL A 91 -5.14 -2.13 -2.96
C VAL A 91 -4.53 -1.75 -4.31
N ASN A 92 -5.05 -2.34 -5.38
CA ASN A 92 -4.72 -1.91 -6.72
C ASN A 92 -5.37 -0.55 -7.02
N VAL A 93 -4.66 0.28 -7.78
CA VAL A 93 -5.23 1.49 -8.37
C VAL A 93 -6.01 1.16 -9.63
N THR A 94 -7.10 1.87 -9.85
CA THR A 94 -7.83 1.88 -11.13
C THR A 94 -7.15 2.81 -12.13
N LEU A 95 -7.51 2.69 -13.41
CA LEU A 95 -7.01 3.59 -14.45
C LEU A 95 -7.37 5.07 -14.18
N ALA A 96 -8.55 5.33 -13.61
CA ALA A 96 -8.99 6.68 -13.26
C ALA A 96 -8.17 7.25 -12.10
N GLU A 97 -7.93 6.46 -11.05
CA GLU A 97 -7.08 6.84 -9.92
C GLU A 97 -5.65 7.11 -10.41
N GLU A 98 -5.10 6.25 -11.26
CA GLU A 98 -3.77 6.42 -11.84
C GLU A 98 -3.67 7.70 -12.70
N ALA A 99 -4.67 7.98 -13.54
CA ALA A 99 -4.70 9.20 -14.35
C ALA A 99 -4.71 10.46 -13.48
N ALA A 100 -5.38 10.43 -12.33
CA ALA A 100 -5.37 11.55 -11.40
C ALA A 100 -3.99 11.75 -10.74
N TYR A 101 -3.26 10.68 -10.41
CA TYR A 101 -1.86 10.79 -9.96
C TYR A 101 -0.93 11.30 -11.08
N ARG A 102 -1.21 10.97 -12.34
CA ARG A 102 -0.48 11.54 -13.49
C ARG A 102 -0.65 13.05 -13.64
N TYR A 103 -1.79 13.60 -13.24
CA TYR A 103 -2.00 15.06 -13.22
C TYR A 103 -1.06 15.78 -12.23
N LEU A 104 -0.59 15.08 -11.18
CA LEU A 104 0.46 15.57 -10.27
C LEU A 104 1.88 15.30 -10.80
N GLY A 105 2.01 14.73 -12.00
CA GLY A 105 3.27 14.46 -12.69
C GLY A 105 3.85 13.05 -12.51
N GLU A 106 3.07 12.06 -12.07
CA GLU A 106 3.60 10.70 -11.81
C GLU A 106 2.81 9.57 -12.47
N ALA A 107 3.50 8.63 -13.12
CA ALA A 107 2.92 7.37 -13.56
C ALA A 107 3.08 6.30 -12.47
N TYR A 108 1.98 5.63 -12.09
CA TYR A 108 2.06 4.51 -11.14
C TYR A 108 2.69 3.29 -11.80
N VAL A 109 3.87 2.89 -11.33
CA VAL A 109 4.59 1.70 -11.79
C VAL A 109 4.29 0.55 -10.83
N GLY A 110 3.07 0.01 -10.91
CA GLY A 110 2.66 -1.13 -10.08
C GLY A 110 1.60 -2.02 -10.73
N ARG A 111 1.42 -1.90 -12.05
CA ARG A 111 0.68 -2.89 -12.83
C ARG A 111 1.62 -4.06 -13.14
N SER A 112 1.41 -5.20 -12.50
CA SER A 112 1.73 -6.47 -13.16
C SER A 112 0.71 -6.61 -14.28
N GLU A 113 1.15 -6.56 -15.53
CA GLU A 113 0.37 -7.03 -16.66
C GLU A 113 0.06 -8.51 -16.44
N GLU A 114 -1.03 -8.81 -15.76
CA GLU A 114 -1.62 -10.15 -15.70
C GLU A 114 -3.03 -10.04 -15.12
N MET A 115 -3.96 -9.66 -15.98
CA MET A 115 -5.32 -10.16 -15.89
C MET A 115 -5.83 -10.32 -17.32
N ASN A 116 -5.34 -11.36 -17.98
CA ASN A 116 -6.09 -12.01 -19.04
C ASN A 116 -6.77 -13.24 -18.44
N PRO A 117 -8.10 -13.22 -18.25
CA PRO A 117 -8.89 -14.43 -18.26
C PRO A 117 -9.83 -14.39 -19.47
N LEU A 118 -9.44 -15.20 -20.46
CA LEU A 118 -10.20 -15.76 -21.59
C LEU A 118 -10.35 -14.89 -22.84
#